data_AF-A0AB74H7K2-F1
#
_entry.id   AF-A0AB74H7K2-F1
#
_cell.length_a   1.000
_cell.length_b   1.000
_cell.length_c   1.000
_cell.angle_alpha   90.00
_cell.angle_beta   90.00
_cell.angle_gamma   90.00
#
_symmetry.space_group_name_H-M   'P 1'
#
loop_
_entity.id
_entity.type
_entity.pdbx_description
1 polymer ?
#
loop_
_entity_poly.entity_id
_entity_poly.type
_entity_poly.pdbx_seq_one_letter_code
_entity_poly.pdbx_strand_id
1 'polypeptide(L)'
;MSFKTDYNTQSSVYFYSIHPYLYLTHESKDAIEKKKHVYDKADITLLSNFDIDRYLTLDVEEKDDMLNEVCDLIDEYDIANMRELRRFIKLHGAEHGLPSIKIINSVLRSHTGLIRLYFDAVYQERKYGSNISNVNQETGEILSEGSDD
;
A
#
# COMPACT_ATOMS: atom_id res chain seq x y z
N MET A 1 -21.83 -15.21 4.34
CA MET A 1 -20.35 -15.22 4.34
C MET A 1 -19.89 -13.90 4.93
N SER A 2 -19.53 -13.91 6.22
CA SER A 2 -19.07 -12.70 6.90
C SER A 2 -17.56 -12.63 6.76
N PHE A 3 -17.04 -11.56 6.17
CA PHE A 3 -15.61 -11.30 6.12
C PHE A 3 -15.14 -11.03 7.55
N LYS A 4 -14.43 -11.99 8.15
CA LYS A 4 -13.67 -11.75 9.37
C LYS A 4 -12.41 -11.01 8.97
N THR A 5 -12.41 -9.69 9.10
CA THR A 5 -11.17 -8.91 9.15
C THR A 5 -10.68 -8.98 10.60
N ASP A 6 -9.68 -9.82 10.85
CA ASP A 6 -9.00 -9.87 12.14
C ASP A 6 -8.06 -8.65 12.23
N TYR A 7 -8.56 -7.53 12.76
CA TYR A 7 -7.81 -6.28 12.95
C TYR A 7 -6.67 -6.38 13.98
N ASN A 8 -6.43 -7.56 14.55
CA ASN A 8 -5.54 -7.75 15.70
C ASN A 8 -4.11 -8.19 15.33
N THR A 9 -3.80 -8.37 14.04
CA THR A 9 -2.48 -8.87 13.58
C THR A 9 -1.80 -8.03 12.50
N GLN A 10 -2.37 -6.90 12.06
CA GLN A 10 -1.75 -6.07 11.03
C GLN A 10 -1.17 -4.78 11.60
N SER A 11 0.11 -4.87 12.01
CA SER A 11 1.08 -3.78 12.20
C SER A 11 0.60 -2.62 13.11
N SER A 12 1.45 -1.66 13.45
CA SER A 12 1.13 -0.54 14.36
C SER A 12 0.12 0.48 13.80
N VAL A 13 -0.65 0.10 12.78
CA VAL A 13 -1.11 0.91 11.63
C VAL A 13 -2.52 1.51 11.77
N TYR A 14 -3.15 1.39 12.96
CA TYR A 14 -4.60 1.62 13.10
C TYR A 14 -4.98 2.55 14.26
N PHE A 15 -4.14 3.53 14.58
CA PHE A 15 -4.07 4.02 15.96
C PHE A 15 -5.16 4.99 16.43
N TYR A 16 -5.78 5.80 15.55
CA TYR A 16 -6.64 6.91 16.04
C TYR A 16 -8.15 6.67 16.01
N SER A 17 -8.69 6.00 14.98
CA SER A 17 -10.16 5.82 14.82
C SER A 17 -10.66 4.43 15.25
N ILE A 18 -9.84 3.38 15.12
CA ILE A 18 -10.20 2.01 15.53
C ILE A 18 -10.21 1.86 17.04
N HIS A 19 -9.25 2.47 17.73
CA HIS A 19 -9.11 2.32 19.18
C HIS A 19 -10.37 2.73 19.95
N PRO A 20 -10.97 3.93 19.71
CA PRO A 20 -12.23 4.31 20.35
C PRO A 20 -13.43 3.50 19.84
N TYR A 21 -13.44 3.05 18.58
CA TYR A 21 -14.54 2.23 18.05
C TYR A 21 -14.59 0.83 18.69
N LEU A 22 -13.45 0.13 18.77
CA LEU A 22 -13.33 -1.16 19.48
C LEU A 22 -13.56 -1.03 20.99
N TYR A 23 -13.41 0.17 21.53
CA TYR A 23 -13.74 0.42 22.92
C TYR A 23 -15.25 0.34 23.20
N LEU A 24 -16.12 0.53 22.20
CA LEU A 24 -17.57 0.39 22.35
C LEU A 24 -17.97 -1.03 22.79
N THR A 25 -17.28 -2.05 22.27
CA THR A 25 -17.48 -3.47 22.62
C THR A 25 -16.48 -3.98 23.63
N HIS A 26 -15.56 -3.12 24.10
CA HIS A 26 -14.43 -3.48 24.96
C HIS A 26 -13.46 -4.52 24.37
N GLU A 27 -13.30 -4.53 23.05
CA GLU A 27 -12.34 -5.38 22.34
C GLU A 27 -11.04 -4.65 21.97
N SER A 28 -10.93 -3.36 22.31
CA SER A 28 -9.65 -2.64 22.19
C SER A 28 -8.59 -3.23 23.14
N LYS A 29 -7.30 -3.10 22.79
CA LYS A 29 -6.17 -3.58 23.59
C LYS A 29 -6.24 -3.14 25.06
N ASP A 30 -6.54 -1.86 25.30
CA ASP A 30 -6.68 -1.29 26.65
C ASP A 30 -7.85 -1.90 27.44
N ALA A 31 -9.00 -2.11 26.78
CA ALA A 31 -10.17 -2.70 27.43
C ALA A 31 -9.97 -4.18 27.79
N ILE A 32 -9.26 -4.92 26.94
CA ILE A 32 -8.87 -6.32 27.19
C ILE A 32 -7.89 -6.39 28.36
N GLU A 33 -6.86 -5.52 28.38
CA GLU A 33 -5.88 -5.45 29.47
C GLU A 33 -6.55 -5.13 30.81
N LYS A 34 -7.54 -4.22 30.79
CA LYS A 34 -8.37 -3.85 31.94
C LYS A 34 -9.49 -4.84 32.26
N LYS A 35 -9.60 -5.96 31.52
CA LYS A 35 -10.61 -7.01 31.70
C LYS A 35 -12.05 -6.46 31.78
N LYS A 36 -12.36 -5.48 30.93
CA LYS A 36 -13.71 -4.90 30.87
C LYS A 36 -14.70 -5.92 30.28
N HIS A 37 -15.98 -5.77 30.63
CA HIS A 37 -17.06 -6.63 30.12
C HIS A 37 -17.21 -6.48 28.59
N VAL A 38 -17.13 -7.57 27.83
CA VAL A 38 -17.30 -7.54 26.36
C VAL A 38 -18.77 -7.43 26.00
N TYR A 39 -19.12 -6.46 25.14
CA TYR A 39 -20.48 -6.32 24.60
C TYR A 39 -20.58 -6.93 23.20
N ASP A 40 -21.79 -7.30 22.78
CA ASP A 40 -22.03 -7.82 21.43
C ASP A 40 -21.93 -6.70 20.39
N LYS A 41 -21.30 -7.00 19.26
CA LYS A 41 -21.20 -6.10 18.09
C LYS A 41 -22.54 -5.84 17.45
N ALA A 42 -23.48 -6.79 17.55
CA ALA A 42 -24.82 -6.67 16.98
C ALA A 42 -25.63 -5.52 17.61
N ASP A 43 -25.28 -5.11 18.83
CA ASP A 43 -25.97 -4.04 19.56
C ASP A 43 -25.51 -2.63 19.14
N ILE A 44 -24.46 -2.52 18.31
CA ILE A 44 -23.98 -1.23 17.83
C ILE A 44 -25.00 -0.62 16.87
N THR A 45 -25.49 0.58 17.19
CA THR A 45 -26.36 1.35 16.30
C THR A 45 -25.54 2.24 15.37
N LEU A 46 -25.56 1.94 14.07
CA LEU A 46 -24.87 2.73 13.04
C LEU A 46 -25.81 3.83 12.52
N LEU A 47 -25.51 5.09 12.86
CA LEU A 47 -26.30 6.25 12.42
C LEU A 47 -25.78 6.81 11.08
N SER A 48 -26.68 7.37 10.26
CA SER A 48 -26.32 8.14 9.06
C SER A 48 -25.38 7.43 8.06
N ASN A 49 -25.54 6.12 7.88
CA ASN A 49 -24.64 5.28 7.07
C ASN A 49 -23.17 5.37 7.51
N PHE A 50 -22.94 5.49 8.82
CA PHE A 50 -21.61 5.42 9.40
C PHE A 50 -20.95 4.09 9.05
N ASP A 51 -19.70 4.19 8.61
CA ASP A 51 -18.87 3.08 8.14
C ASP A 51 -17.44 3.34 8.61
N ILE A 52 -16.98 2.54 9.59
CA ILE A 52 -15.67 2.73 10.23
C ILE A 52 -14.53 2.58 9.23
N ASP A 53 -14.70 1.75 8.19
CA ASP A 53 -13.68 1.50 7.16
C ASP A 53 -13.33 2.78 6.38
N ARG A 54 -14.22 3.78 6.35
CA ARG A 54 -13.95 5.10 5.72
C ARG A 54 -13.03 5.99 6.54
N TYR A 55 -12.94 5.73 7.84
CA TYR A 55 -12.10 6.48 8.76
C TYR A 55 -10.80 5.75 9.08
N LEU A 56 -10.56 4.61 8.42
CA LEU A 56 -9.27 3.94 8.40
C LEU A 56 -8.39 4.64 7.38
N THR A 57 -7.46 5.43 7.90
CA THR A 57 -6.48 6.13 7.09
C THR A 57 -5.11 5.66 7.50
N LEU A 58 -4.30 5.30 6.51
CA LEU A 58 -2.85 5.17 6.69
C LEU A 58 -2.30 6.50 7.18
N ASP A 59 -1.31 6.44 8.06
CA ASP A 59 -0.52 7.60 8.44
C ASP A 59 0.36 8.09 7.27
N VAL A 60 1.22 9.07 7.52
CA VAL A 60 2.06 9.65 6.46
C VAL A 60 3.18 8.70 6.08
N GLU A 61 3.84 8.09 7.06
CA GLU A 61 5.00 7.20 6.85
C GLU A 61 4.57 5.95 6.09
N GLU A 62 3.44 5.34 6.46
CA GLU A 62 2.88 4.16 5.79
C GLU A 62 2.46 4.42 4.34
N LYS A 63 2.00 5.64 4.04
CA LYS A 63 1.68 6.03 2.66
C LYS A 63 2.94 6.14 1.82
N ASP A 64 4.01 6.66 2.40
CA ASP A 64 5.29 6.80 1.73
C ASP A 64 5.94 5.41 1.52
N ASP A 65 5.91 4.54 2.54
CA ASP A 65 6.38 3.16 2.44
C ASP A 65 5.61 2.38 1.35
N MET A 66 4.27 2.47 1.35
CA MET A 66 3.45 1.83 0.32
C MET A 66 3.70 2.41 -1.07
N LEU A 67 3.98 3.71 -1.18
CA LEU A 67 4.34 4.32 -2.45
C LEU A 67 5.65 3.71 -2.97
N ASN A 68 6.66 3.58 -2.10
CA ASN A 68 7.94 2.98 -2.45
C ASN A 68 7.76 1.51 -2.88
N GLU A 69 7.02 0.71 -2.13
CA GLU A 69 6.70 -0.68 -2.52
C GLU A 69 6.05 -0.76 -3.90
N VAL A 70 5.11 0.14 -4.21
CA VAL A 70 4.47 0.17 -5.53
C VAL A 70 5.47 0.57 -6.62
N CYS A 71 6.38 1.50 -6.36
CA CYS A 71 7.44 1.89 -7.29
C CYS A 71 8.41 0.73 -7.55
N ASP A 72 8.83 0.01 -6.51
CA ASP A 72 9.71 -1.16 -6.63
C ASP A 72 9.05 -2.27 -7.44
N LEU A 73 7.75 -2.52 -7.22
CA LEU A 73 6.98 -3.47 -8.02
C LEU A 73 6.84 -3.06 -9.48
N ILE A 74 6.78 -1.76 -9.76
CA ILE A 74 6.73 -1.26 -11.13
C ILE A 74 8.04 -1.56 -11.84
N ASP A 75 9.16 -1.35 -11.16
CA ASP A 75 10.50 -1.58 -11.70
C ASP A 75 10.78 -3.08 -11.85
N GLU A 76 10.60 -3.88 -10.79
CA GLU A 76 10.91 -5.32 -10.76
C GLU A 76 10.10 -6.14 -11.79
N TYR A 77 8.85 -5.76 -12.03
CA TYR A 77 7.95 -6.48 -12.95
C TYR A 77 7.74 -5.77 -14.28
N ASP A 78 8.57 -4.77 -14.60
CA ASP A 78 8.48 -3.95 -15.80
C ASP A 78 7.06 -3.40 -16.04
N ILE A 79 6.34 -2.93 -15.03
CA ILE A 79 4.93 -2.53 -15.20
C ILE A 79 4.86 -1.19 -15.95
N ALA A 80 4.43 -1.18 -17.21
CA ALA A 80 4.52 0.04 -18.03
C ALA A 80 3.31 0.99 -17.91
N ASN A 81 2.26 0.60 -17.19
CA ASN A 81 1.06 1.43 -17.03
C ASN A 81 0.10 0.95 -15.92
N MET A 82 -0.86 1.80 -15.59
CA MET A 82 -1.87 1.54 -14.56
C MET A 82 -2.75 0.30 -14.84
N ARG A 83 -2.95 -0.08 -16.11
CA ARG A 83 -3.76 -1.26 -16.46
C ARG A 83 -3.01 -2.55 -16.10
N GLU A 84 -1.71 -2.59 -16.38
CA GLU A 84 -0.83 -3.69 -15.98
C GLU A 84 -0.71 -3.76 -14.46
N LEU A 85 -0.47 -2.63 -13.79
CA LEU A 85 -0.42 -2.56 -12.32
C LEU A 85 -1.67 -3.13 -11.68
N ARG A 86 -2.85 -2.73 -12.17
CA ARG A 86 -4.13 -3.23 -11.65
C ARG A 86 -4.33 -4.73 -11.87
N ARG A 87 -3.83 -5.28 -12.98
CA ARG A 87 -3.89 -6.73 -13.26
C ARG A 87 -2.95 -7.48 -12.34
N PHE A 88 -1.73 -6.97 -12.16
CA PHE A 88 -0.73 -7.51 -11.26
C PHE A 88 -1.27 -7.59 -9.83
N ILE A 89 -1.73 -6.47 -9.27
CA ILE A 89 -2.30 -6.43 -7.91
C ILE A 89 -3.48 -7.39 -7.75
N LYS A 90 -4.33 -7.55 -8.77
CA LYS A 90 -5.47 -8.46 -8.69
C LYS A 90 -5.06 -9.94 -8.62
N LEU A 91 -3.95 -10.30 -9.23
CA LEU A 91 -3.45 -11.68 -9.31
C LEU A 91 -2.48 -12.00 -8.17
N HIS A 92 -1.57 -11.08 -7.86
CA HIS A 92 -0.43 -11.28 -6.97
C HIS A 92 -0.43 -10.37 -5.74
N GLY A 93 -1.37 -9.42 -5.62
CA GLY A 93 -1.34 -8.44 -4.53
C GLY A 93 -1.38 -9.06 -3.13
N ALA A 94 -2.07 -10.19 -2.95
CA ALA A 94 -2.09 -10.91 -1.68
C ALA A 94 -0.74 -11.57 -1.32
N GLU A 95 0.05 -11.94 -2.32
CA GLU A 95 1.38 -12.57 -2.15
C GLU A 95 2.41 -11.54 -1.70
N HIS A 96 2.28 -10.29 -2.18
CA HIS A 96 3.15 -9.17 -1.83
C HIS A 96 2.67 -8.37 -0.60
N GLY A 97 1.69 -8.86 0.16
CA GLY A 97 1.16 -8.15 1.33
C GLY A 97 0.43 -6.86 1.00
N LEU A 98 0.16 -6.59 -0.28
CA LEU A 98 -0.46 -5.35 -0.71
C LEU A 98 -1.93 -5.28 -0.26
N PRO A 99 -2.36 -4.13 0.26
CA PRO A 99 -3.74 -3.94 0.66
C PRO A 99 -4.67 -3.86 -0.55
N SER A 100 -5.97 -3.74 -0.29
CA SER A 100 -6.96 -3.65 -1.37
C SER A 100 -6.63 -2.52 -2.36
N ILE A 101 -6.99 -2.70 -3.63
CA ILE A 101 -6.82 -1.69 -4.69
C ILE A 101 -7.41 -0.31 -4.33
N LYS A 102 -8.39 -0.26 -3.41
CA LYS A 102 -8.96 1.00 -2.92
C LYS A 102 -7.94 1.81 -2.12
N ILE A 103 -7.15 1.14 -1.28
CA ILE A 103 -6.11 1.74 -0.44
C ILE A 103 -4.93 2.17 -1.32
N ILE A 104 -4.48 1.30 -2.22
CA ILE A 104 -3.41 1.66 -3.17
C ILE A 104 -3.80 2.90 -3.99
N ASN A 105 -5.04 2.95 -4.52
CA ASN A 105 -5.51 4.14 -5.24
C ASN A 105 -5.58 5.40 -4.37
N SER A 106 -5.77 5.30 -3.05
CA SER A 106 -5.73 6.48 -2.18
C SER A 106 -4.31 7.05 -2.08
N VAL A 107 -3.30 6.18 -2.03
CA VAL A 107 -1.87 6.56 -2.02
C VAL A 107 -1.43 7.14 -3.36
N LEU A 108 -1.74 6.45 -4.47
CA LEU A 108 -1.28 6.87 -5.81
C LEU A 108 -1.90 8.20 -6.28
N ARG A 109 -3.09 8.57 -5.76
CA ARG A 109 -3.76 9.83 -6.13
C ARG A 109 -2.96 11.07 -5.78
N SER A 110 -2.17 11.02 -4.72
CA SER A 110 -1.31 12.14 -4.31
C SER A 110 -0.01 12.21 -5.11
N HIS A 111 0.37 11.14 -5.82
CA HIS A 111 1.70 10.97 -6.44
C HIS A 111 1.64 10.60 -7.93
N THR A 112 0.57 11.02 -8.62
CA THR A 112 0.34 10.67 -10.03
C THR A 112 1.49 11.05 -10.97
N GLY A 113 2.20 12.15 -10.68
CA GLY A 113 3.37 12.58 -11.45
C GLY A 113 4.55 11.61 -11.32
N LEU A 114 4.88 11.19 -10.10
CA LEU A 114 5.97 10.25 -9.85
C LEU A 114 5.69 8.89 -10.50
N ILE A 115 4.50 8.34 -10.29
CA ILE A 115 4.10 7.05 -10.88
C ILE A 115 4.14 7.10 -12.41
N ARG A 116 3.77 8.23 -13.01
CA ARG A 116 3.91 8.42 -14.44
C ARG A 116 5.36 8.34 -14.90
N LEU A 117 6.31 8.92 -14.16
CA LEU A 117 7.73 8.86 -14.51
C LEU A 117 8.24 7.41 -14.52
N TYR A 118 7.86 6.60 -13.52
CA TYR A 118 8.19 5.17 -13.49
C TYR A 118 7.60 4.42 -14.68
N PHE A 119 6.31 4.62 -14.97
CA PHE A 119 5.68 4.01 -16.15
C PHE A 119 6.34 4.44 -17.47
N ASP A 120 6.66 5.72 -17.60
CA ASP A 120 7.29 6.28 -18.79
C ASP A 120 8.72 5.74 -18.96
N ALA A 121 9.47 5.51 -17.87
CA ALA A 121 10.81 4.90 -17.88
C ALA A 121 10.77 3.45 -18.39
N VAL A 122 9.95 2.61 -17.74
CA VAL A 122 9.74 1.21 -18.14
C VAL A 122 9.24 1.11 -19.60
N TYR A 123 8.32 1.99 -20.01
CA TYR A 123 7.84 2.03 -21.39
C TYR A 123 8.97 2.37 -22.38
N GLN A 124 9.83 3.32 -22.05
CA GLN A 124 10.97 3.70 -22.89
C GLN A 124 11.95 2.55 -23.05
N GLU A 125 12.32 1.88 -21.95
CA GLU A 125 13.24 0.74 -21.98
C GLU A 125 12.71 -0.42 -22.82
N ARG A 126 11.43 -0.75 -22.67
CA ARG A 126 10.77 -1.77 -23.50
C ARG A 126 10.81 -1.45 -24.99
N LYS A 127 10.67 -0.16 -25.34
CA LYS A 127 10.54 0.29 -26.73
C LYS A 127 11.89 0.48 -27.43
N TYR A 128 12.87 1.00 -26.70
CA TYR A 128 14.17 1.39 -27.25
C TYR A 128 15.29 0.42 -26.87
N GLY A 129 14.99 -0.60 -26.06
CA GLY A 129 15.98 -1.45 -25.41
C GLY A 129 16.48 -0.80 -24.12
N SER A 130 16.91 -1.61 -23.17
CA SER A 130 17.53 -1.11 -21.94
C SER A 130 18.86 -0.46 -22.31
N ASN A 131 18.90 0.87 -22.26
CA ASN A 131 20.13 1.66 -22.22
C ASN A 131 20.37 2.14 -20.78
N ILE A 132 19.91 1.38 -19.78
CA ILE A 132 20.30 1.65 -18.40
C ILE A 132 21.79 1.35 -18.32
N SER A 133 22.56 2.40 -18.40
CA SER A 133 23.97 2.39 -18.05
C SER A 133 24.13 1.79 -16.65
N ASN A 134 24.86 0.68 -16.56
CA ASN A 134 25.13 0.01 -15.30
C ASN A 134 25.71 1.02 -14.30
N VAL A 135 25.24 1.02 -13.06
CA VAL A 135 25.79 1.91 -12.04
C VAL A 135 27.00 1.23 -11.41
N ASN A 136 28.14 1.92 -11.38
CA ASN A 136 29.31 1.45 -10.64
C ASN A 136 28.97 1.42 -9.13
N GLN A 137 29.06 0.25 -8.50
CA GLN A 137 28.68 0.08 -7.09
C GLN A 137 29.60 0.81 -6.10
N GLU A 138 30.85 1.09 -6.47
CA GLU A 138 31.81 1.78 -5.60
C GLU A 138 31.75 3.30 -5.76
N THR A 139 31.51 3.81 -6.99
CA THR A 139 31.54 5.26 -7.28
C THR A 139 30.16 5.89 -7.46
N GLY A 140 29.12 5.10 -7.74
CA GLY A 140 27.78 5.58 -8.07
C GLY A 140 27.66 6.17 -9.48
N GLU A 141 28.70 6.05 -10.31
CA GLU A 141 28.72 6.61 -11.66
C GLU A 141 27.95 5.74 -12.65
N ILE A 142 27.31 6.41 -13.60
CA ILE A 142 26.56 5.81 -14.70
C ILE A 142 27.56 5.34 -15.77
N LEU A 143 27.71 4.03 -15.96
CA LEU A 143 28.63 3.45 -16.95
C LEU A 143 28.02 3.57 -18.34
N SER A 144 28.47 4.55 -19.12
CA SER A 144 28.11 4.65 -20.54
C SER A 144 28.73 3.47 -21.31
N GLU A 145 27.92 2.63 -21.94
CA GLU A 145 28.44 1.71 -22.96
C GLU A 145 28.87 2.54 -24.17
N GLY A 146 30.20 2.74 -24.33
CA GLY A 146 30.79 3.23 -25.58
C GLY A 146 31.89 4.26 -25.43
N SER A 147 33.14 3.79 -25.31
CA SER A 147 34.24 4.31 -26.13
C SER A 147 35.18 3.15 -26.46
N ASP A 148 34.70 2.22 -27.29
CA ASP A 148 35.59 1.35 -28.05
C ASP A 148 36.23 2.22 -29.15
N ASP A 149 37.46 2.68 -28.90
CA ASP A 149 38.40 3.19 -29.91
C ASP A 149 39.15 2.03 -30.58
#